data_AF-A0A7F5RHT3-F1
#
_entry.id   AF-A0A7F5RHT3-F1
#
_cell.length_a   1.000
_cell.length_b   1.000
_cell.length_c   1.000
_cell.angle_alpha   90.00
_cell.angle_beta   90.00
_cell.angle_gamma   90.00
#
_symmetry.space_group_name_H-M   'P 1'
#
loop_
_entity.id
_entity.type
_entity.pdbx_description
1 polymer ?
#
loop_
_entity_poly.entity_id
_entity_poly.type
_entity_poly.pdbx_seq_one_letter_code
_entity_poly.pdbx_strand_id
1 'polypeptide(L)'
;MAPVWVFVINVLGSYVCYIFGKFACKIMVQTYCYAFPINLTVPTLITALVAFCGVYSIDECAFKNAIPQYLAFNGPPLYFVRNFIENEFAWLWLIWLLSQTWISFHIWNPRVERLARTEKLFAKPMYDGVFVDQSLALNRKRNYKSIIEEEKDWSDSYSENSASTEDYSEASSSPPIQEDETTRIYACATMWHETTEEMMEFLKSIFRLDEDQCAKRLAKNYLEVDIPDYFEIEITISRQKAELTDEELLEKDPVRMRCRKENRWLCTLLLQRGYRVEYSAASDAYTHAPEGFNEFFNQRRRWMPSTCANIMDLIQDSKKTIAVNDNISRGYIFYHIVLMVGTVLGPGTLMLMVIGALVTVFSFDQYTSLKWNVTPLIIFMISCYYCKANIQLIMAAIISGVYALVMMAVLVGVTLQIFEDGWLAPSNLFLMLVAGEFIIAAILHPKEFGCLPHGLIYFITIPCMYLILVIYSVFNLNNISWGTREVTVVPKAAADAEEEKDQKKDEKKEPTNLKAMQNRIFALFGKGDDNAGSFEFSCGGLFKILLCAYRKESPEQVELALLNNNIK
;
A
#
# COMPACT_ATOMS: atom_id res chain seq x y z
N MET A 1 -32.70 -39.60 -19.21
CA MET A 1 -33.80 -38.97 -18.44
C MET A 1 -33.34 -38.36 -17.12
N ALA A 2 -32.49 -39.02 -16.32
CA ALA A 2 -31.96 -38.46 -15.06
C ALA A 2 -31.42 -37.00 -15.13
N PRO A 3 -30.58 -36.59 -16.10
CA PRO A 3 -30.09 -35.21 -16.16
C PRO A 3 -31.20 -34.18 -16.44
N VAL A 4 -32.25 -34.58 -17.18
CA VAL A 4 -33.42 -33.72 -17.43
C VAL A 4 -34.22 -33.51 -16.15
N TRP A 5 -34.42 -34.57 -15.36
CA TRP A 5 -35.08 -34.47 -14.06
C TRP A 5 -34.30 -33.58 -13.09
N VAL A 6 -32.99 -33.76 -13.00
CA VAL A 6 -32.12 -32.92 -12.16
C VAL A 6 -32.19 -31.46 -12.60
N PHE A 7 -32.15 -31.20 -13.91
CA PHE A 7 -32.27 -29.86 -14.45
C PHE A 7 -33.63 -29.22 -14.12
N VAL A 8 -34.73 -29.94 -14.31
CA VAL A 8 -36.08 -29.45 -13.99
C VAL A 8 -36.24 -29.19 -12.49
N ILE A 9 -35.73 -30.08 -11.64
CA ILE A 9 -35.74 -29.90 -10.18
C ILE A 9 -34.95 -28.65 -9.80
N ASN A 10 -33.77 -28.42 -10.39
CA ASN A 10 -32.97 -27.24 -10.10
C ASN A 10 -33.69 -25.95 -10.51
N VAL A 11 -34.24 -25.90 -11.73
CA VAL A 11 -34.98 -24.72 -12.24
C VAL A 11 -36.20 -24.40 -11.38
N LEU A 12 -36.99 -25.41 -11.02
CA LEU A 12 -38.16 -25.21 -10.15
C LEU A 12 -37.75 -24.81 -8.73
N GLY A 13 -36.75 -25.48 -8.17
CA GLY A 13 -36.23 -25.18 -6.82
C GLY A 13 -35.68 -23.77 -6.71
N SER A 14 -34.87 -23.34 -7.68
CA SER A 14 -34.30 -21.99 -7.71
C SER A 14 -35.37 -20.91 -7.88
N TYR A 15 -36.38 -21.18 -8.71
CA TYR A 15 -37.50 -20.25 -8.92
C TYR A 15 -38.35 -20.09 -7.66
N VAL A 16 -38.66 -21.20 -6.98
CA VAL A 16 -39.39 -21.20 -5.71
C VAL A 16 -38.59 -20.43 -4.64
N CYS A 17 -37.28 -20.70 -4.52
CA CYS A 17 -36.39 -20.00 -3.59
C CYS A 17 -36.41 -18.47 -3.83
N TYR A 18 -36.28 -18.04 -5.09
CA TYR A 18 -36.32 -16.63 -5.46
C TYR A 18 -37.66 -15.95 -5.12
N ILE A 19 -38.80 -16.60 -5.42
CA ILE A 19 -40.12 -16.04 -5.11
C ILE A 19 -40.31 -15.85 -3.61
N PHE A 20 -40.04 -16.89 -2.83
CA PHE A 20 -40.22 -16.83 -1.38
C PHE A 20 -39.23 -15.86 -0.73
N GLY A 21 -37.99 -15.81 -1.21
CA GLY A 21 -37.01 -14.84 -0.71
C GLY A 21 -37.42 -13.39 -0.99
N LYS A 22 -37.87 -13.11 -2.22
CA LYS A 22 -38.43 -11.79 -2.58
C LYS A 22 -39.65 -11.43 -1.76
N PHE A 23 -40.54 -12.38 -1.52
CA PHE A 23 -41.73 -12.18 -0.69
C PHE A 23 -41.33 -11.84 0.75
N ALA A 24 -40.44 -12.64 1.36
CA ALA A 24 -39.93 -12.42 2.72
C ALA A 24 -39.29 -11.03 2.90
N CYS A 25 -38.49 -10.58 1.93
CA CYS A 25 -37.90 -9.24 1.93
C CYS A 25 -38.95 -8.12 1.83
N LYS A 26 -40.01 -8.30 1.04
CA LYS A 26 -41.08 -7.30 0.91
C LYS A 26 -41.93 -7.13 2.17
N ILE A 27 -42.14 -8.22 2.92
CA ILE A 27 -42.96 -8.22 4.14
C ILE A 27 -42.16 -7.93 5.42
N MET A 28 -40.86 -7.64 5.31
CA MET A 28 -39.96 -7.30 6.43
C MET A 28 -39.67 -8.47 7.41
N VAL A 29 -39.83 -9.72 6.99
CA VAL A 29 -39.52 -10.92 7.81
C VAL A 29 -38.19 -11.58 7.35
N GLN A 30 -37.29 -10.78 6.79
CA GLN A 30 -36.10 -11.31 6.12
C GLN A 30 -35.09 -11.97 7.07
N THR A 31 -34.97 -11.55 8.34
CA THR A 31 -34.00 -12.15 9.26
C THR A 31 -34.25 -13.65 9.44
N TYR A 32 -35.51 -14.03 9.63
CA TYR A 32 -35.91 -15.42 9.87
C TYR A 32 -36.19 -16.21 8.59
N CYS A 33 -36.75 -15.58 7.56
CA CYS A 33 -37.21 -16.29 6.36
C CYS A 33 -36.29 -16.13 5.14
N TYR A 34 -35.25 -15.30 5.23
CA TYR A 34 -34.32 -15.06 4.12
C TYR A 34 -32.86 -15.23 4.56
N ALA A 35 -32.38 -14.45 5.52
CA ALA A 35 -30.98 -14.50 5.98
C ALA A 35 -30.63 -15.83 6.67
N PHE A 36 -31.51 -16.31 7.56
CA PHE A 36 -31.29 -17.57 8.27
C PHE A 36 -31.30 -18.80 7.33
N PRO A 37 -32.30 -19.02 6.45
CA PRO A 37 -32.28 -20.15 5.53
C PRO A 37 -31.11 -20.12 4.55
N ILE A 38 -30.75 -18.94 4.02
CA ILE A 38 -29.62 -18.79 3.09
C ILE A 38 -28.30 -19.25 3.74
N ASN A 39 -28.03 -18.85 4.99
CA ASN A 39 -26.83 -19.28 5.71
C ASN A 39 -26.89 -20.75 6.16
N LEU A 40 -28.08 -21.32 6.32
CA LEU A 40 -28.27 -22.72 6.70
C LEU A 40 -28.15 -23.71 5.52
N THR A 41 -28.16 -23.23 4.27
CA THR A 41 -28.06 -24.07 3.07
C THR A 41 -26.81 -24.97 3.06
N VAL A 42 -25.63 -24.42 3.34
CA VAL A 42 -24.36 -25.16 3.34
C VAL A 42 -24.35 -26.26 4.43
N PRO A 43 -24.66 -25.97 5.72
CA PRO A 43 -24.75 -27.01 6.75
C PRO A 43 -25.79 -28.10 6.44
N THR A 44 -26.95 -27.72 5.90
CA THR A 44 -28.00 -28.70 5.60
C THR A 44 -27.65 -29.58 4.41
N LEU A 45 -27.01 -29.03 3.39
CA LEU A 45 -26.54 -29.80 2.24
C LEU A 45 -25.46 -30.81 2.64
N ILE A 46 -24.51 -30.40 3.47
CA ILE A 46 -23.43 -31.30 3.94
C ILE A 46 -23.98 -32.39 4.86
N THR A 47 -24.87 -32.06 5.80
CA THR A 47 -25.48 -33.07 6.68
C THR A 47 -26.35 -34.06 5.90
N ALA A 48 -27.11 -33.58 4.90
CA ALA A 48 -27.87 -34.45 3.99
C ALA A 48 -26.95 -35.35 3.14
N LEU A 49 -25.83 -34.82 2.65
CA LEU A 49 -24.85 -35.60 1.88
C LEU A 49 -24.19 -36.69 2.73
N VAL A 50 -23.79 -36.37 3.96
CA VAL A 50 -23.22 -37.34 4.91
C VAL A 50 -24.24 -38.43 5.26
N ALA A 51 -25.50 -38.05 5.50
CA ALA A 51 -26.58 -39.01 5.76
C ALA A 51 -26.82 -39.92 4.53
N PHE A 52 -26.82 -39.35 3.32
CA PHE A 52 -26.97 -40.09 2.07
C PHE A 52 -25.84 -41.11 1.88
N CYS A 53 -24.58 -40.70 2.05
CA CYS A 53 -23.42 -41.59 2.00
C CYS A 53 -23.48 -42.68 3.09
N GLY A 54 -23.96 -42.34 4.29
CA GLY A 54 -24.13 -43.30 5.39
C GLY A 54 -25.14 -44.39 5.07
N VAL A 55 -26.31 -44.03 4.53
CA VAL A 55 -27.34 -45.01 4.12
C VAL A 55 -26.84 -45.87 2.97
N TYR A 56 -26.16 -45.27 1.98
CA TYR A 56 -25.59 -45.99 0.84
C TYR A 56 -24.48 -46.97 1.26
N SER A 57 -23.69 -46.64 2.29
CA SER A 57 -22.66 -47.54 2.84
C SER A 57 -23.23 -48.74 3.60
N ILE A 58 -24.46 -48.63 4.12
CA ILE A 58 -25.14 -49.74 4.81
C ILE A 58 -25.87 -50.63 3.79
N ASP A 59 -26.50 -50.03 2.78
CA ASP A 59 -27.18 -50.74 1.70
C ASP A 59 -26.92 -50.04 0.35
N GLU A 60 -26.09 -50.67 -0.47
CA GLU A 60 -25.73 -50.21 -1.82
C GLU A 60 -26.96 -50.10 -2.76
N CYS A 61 -28.08 -50.77 -2.42
CA CYS A 61 -29.30 -50.77 -3.21
C CYS A 61 -30.37 -49.78 -2.73
N ALA A 62 -30.16 -49.07 -1.61
CA ALA A 62 -31.19 -48.22 -0.97
C ALA A 62 -31.80 -47.15 -1.92
N PHE A 63 -30.99 -46.57 -2.82
CA PHE A 63 -31.42 -45.50 -3.72
C PHE A 63 -31.59 -45.91 -5.19
N LYS A 64 -31.54 -47.22 -5.50
CA LYS A 64 -31.53 -47.76 -6.87
C LYS A 64 -32.70 -47.28 -7.75
N ASN A 65 -33.86 -47.00 -7.14
CA ASN A 65 -35.07 -46.54 -7.84
C ASN A 65 -35.13 -45.01 -8.03
N ALA A 66 -34.35 -44.24 -7.28
CA ALA A 66 -34.39 -42.77 -7.28
C ALA A 66 -33.17 -42.15 -7.97
N ILE A 67 -31.98 -42.71 -7.76
CA ILE A 67 -30.72 -42.18 -8.29
C ILE A 67 -29.97 -43.32 -9.00
N PRO A 68 -29.59 -43.15 -10.27
CA PRO A 68 -28.76 -44.14 -10.95
C PRO A 68 -27.44 -44.35 -10.22
N GLN A 69 -26.96 -45.60 -10.11
CA GLN A 69 -25.77 -45.95 -9.33
C GLN A 69 -24.50 -45.19 -9.74
N TYR A 70 -24.37 -44.77 -11.00
CA TYR A 70 -23.24 -43.97 -11.47
C TYR A 70 -23.23 -42.52 -10.96
N LEU A 71 -24.34 -42.04 -10.39
CA LEU A 71 -24.48 -40.69 -9.84
C LEU A 71 -24.39 -40.68 -8.29
N ALA A 72 -24.22 -41.85 -7.67
CA ALA A 72 -24.07 -41.97 -6.23
C ALA A 72 -22.67 -41.51 -5.80
N PHE A 73 -22.60 -40.81 -4.66
CA PHE A 73 -21.34 -40.39 -4.08
C PHE A 73 -20.67 -41.57 -3.39
N ASN A 74 -19.47 -41.94 -3.84
CA ASN A 74 -18.63 -42.90 -3.12
C ASN A 74 -17.92 -42.16 -1.99
N GLY A 75 -18.40 -42.34 -0.76
CA GLY A 75 -17.76 -41.79 0.43
C GLY A 75 -16.56 -42.63 0.88
N PRO A 76 -15.52 -42.01 1.48
CA PRO A 76 -14.46 -42.76 2.16
C PRO A 76 -15.06 -43.52 3.37
N PRO A 77 -14.46 -44.65 3.79
CA PRO A 77 -14.98 -45.42 4.92
C PRO A 77 -14.87 -44.63 6.24
N LEU A 78 -16.00 -44.18 6.78
CA LEU A 78 -16.10 -43.33 7.98
C LEU A 78 -16.05 -44.14 9.29
N TYR A 79 -14.98 -44.91 9.54
CA TYR A 79 -14.85 -45.68 10.79
C TYR A 79 -14.56 -44.81 12.02
N PHE A 80 -13.89 -43.67 11.85
CA PHE A 80 -13.53 -42.76 12.94
C PHE A 80 -13.76 -41.29 12.55
N VAL A 81 -14.43 -40.53 13.43
CA VAL A 81 -14.69 -39.08 13.27
C VAL A 81 -13.40 -38.27 13.09
N ARG A 82 -12.31 -38.71 13.71
CA ARG A 82 -10.99 -38.07 13.59
C ARG A 82 -10.46 -38.08 12.15
N ASN A 83 -10.58 -39.20 11.45
CA ASN A 83 -10.14 -39.31 10.07
C ASN A 83 -10.95 -38.41 9.13
N PHE A 84 -12.23 -38.22 9.41
CA PHE A 84 -13.08 -37.30 8.66
C PHE A 84 -12.68 -35.82 8.85
N ILE A 85 -12.27 -35.43 10.06
CA ILE A 85 -11.84 -34.06 10.35
C ILE A 85 -10.44 -33.79 9.78
N GLU A 86 -9.50 -34.70 9.95
CA GLU A 86 -8.09 -34.50 9.60
C GLU A 86 -7.79 -34.79 8.12
N ASN A 87 -8.26 -35.92 7.55
CA ASN A 87 -7.88 -36.33 6.19
C ASN A 87 -8.78 -35.72 5.11
N GLU A 88 -10.06 -35.53 5.40
CA GLU A 88 -11.05 -34.97 4.45
C GLU A 88 -11.27 -33.47 4.65
N PHE A 89 -10.47 -32.83 5.52
CA PHE A 89 -10.54 -31.41 5.83
C PHE A 89 -11.96 -30.91 6.15
N ALA A 90 -12.76 -31.72 6.86
CA ALA A 90 -14.16 -31.42 7.14
C ALA A 90 -14.39 -30.15 7.99
N TRP A 91 -13.34 -29.46 8.45
CA TRP A 91 -13.44 -28.15 9.09
C TRP A 91 -13.56 -26.99 8.07
N LEU A 92 -13.22 -27.19 6.79
CA LEU A 92 -13.24 -26.13 5.78
C LEU A 92 -14.63 -25.53 5.56
N TRP A 93 -15.71 -26.33 5.64
CA TRP A 93 -17.07 -25.81 5.48
C TRP A 93 -17.50 -24.92 6.65
N LEU A 94 -16.95 -25.12 7.85
CA LEU A 94 -17.19 -24.22 9.00
C LEU A 94 -16.58 -22.84 8.73
N ILE A 95 -15.38 -22.80 8.15
CA ILE A 95 -14.75 -21.54 7.73
C ILE A 95 -15.55 -20.87 6.62
N TRP A 96 -16.02 -21.65 5.64
CA TRP A 96 -16.92 -21.15 4.61
C TRP A 96 -18.18 -20.54 5.24
N LEU A 97 -18.82 -21.24 6.19
CA LEU A 97 -20.02 -20.75 6.87
C LEU A 97 -19.77 -19.42 7.59
N LEU A 98 -18.65 -19.30 8.31
CA LEU A 98 -18.26 -18.07 8.99
C LEU A 98 -18.05 -16.93 7.98
N SER A 99 -17.38 -17.21 6.86
CA SER A 99 -17.15 -16.25 5.78
C SER A 99 -18.47 -15.80 5.14
N GLN A 100 -19.36 -16.72 4.82
CA GLN A 100 -20.67 -16.44 4.24
C GLN A 100 -21.56 -15.64 5.19
N THR A 101 -21.54 -15.94 6.49
CA THR A 101 -22.26 -15.18 7.51
C THR A 101 -21.73 -13.74 7.62
N TRP A 102 -20.41 -13.57 7.53
CA TRP A 102 -19.77 -12.25 7.54
C TRP A 102 -20.16 -11.41 6.32
N ILE A 103 -20.05 -11.97 5.11
CA ILE A 103 -20.39 -11.27 3.86
C ILE A 103 -21.89 -10.93 3.80
N SER A 104 -22.74 -11.86 4.24
CA SER A 104 -24.19 -11.68 4.28
C SER A 104 -24.70 -10.91 5.51
N PHE A 105 -23.81 -10.40 6.38
CA PHE A 105 -24.20 -9.73 7.63
C PHE A 105 -25.18 -8.56 7.40
N HIS A 106 -25.02 -7.85 6.29
CA HIS A 106 -25.89 -6.73 5.89
C HIS A 106 -27.37 -7.13 5.66
N ILE A 107 -27.65 -8.42 5.46
CA ILE A 107 -29.00 -8.97 5.26
C ILE A 107 -29.69 -9.22 6.61
N TRP A 108 -28.96 -9.33 7.71
CA TRP A 108 -29.56 -9.68 9.00
C TRP A 108 -30.36 -8.52 9.62
N ASN A 109 -29.96 -7.28 9.36
CA ASN A 109 -30.57 -6.07 9.92
C ASN A 109 -30.97 -5.06 8.82
N PRO A 110 -32.12 -5.23 8.14
CA PRO A 110 -32.62 -4.26 7.19
C PRO A 110 -33.22 -3.02 7.87
N ARG A 111 -33.05 -1.86 7.25
CA ARG A 111 -33.79 -0.63 7.54
C ARG A 111 -34.45 -0.16 6.24
N VAL A 112 -35.46 -0.90 5.77
CA VAL A 112 -36.22 -0.56 4.54
C VAL A 112 -37.70 -0.42 4.88
N GLU A 113 -38.43 0.36 4.10
CA GLU A 113 -39.89 0.45 4.20
C GLU A 113 -40.57 -0.86 3.78
N ARG A 114 -41.69 -1.17 4.44
CA ARG A 114 -42.55 -2.31 4.09
C ARG A 114 -43.08 -2.15 2.66
N LEU A 115 -43.09 -3.24 1.88
CA LEU A 115 -43.57 -3.29 0.48
C LEU A 115 -42.76 -2.47 -0.54
N ALA A 116 -41.46 -2.22 -0.29
CA ALA A 116 -40.58 -1.58 -1.26
C ALA A 116 -40.55 -2.30 -2.63
N ARG A 117 -40.38 -1.52 -3.71
CA ARG A 117 -40.21 -2.04 -5.07
C ARG A 117 -38.96 -2.93 -5.16
N THR A 118 -39.00 -3.96 -6.01
CA THR A 118 -37.91 -4.95 -6.15
C THR A 118 -36.57 -4.30 -6.50
N GLU A 119 -36.56 -3.26 -7.33
CA GLU A 119 -35.38 -2.51 -7.77
C GLU A 119 -34.71 -1.71 -6.62
N LYS A 120 -35.48 -1.38 -5.58
CA LYS A 120 -34.97 -0.76 -4.35
C LYS A 120 -34.33 -1.81 -3.42
N LEU A 121 -34.78 -3.07 -3.50
CA LEU A 121 -34.31 -4.17 -2.66
C LEU A 121 -33.11 -4.91 -3.25
N PHE A 122 -33.09 -5.16 -4.57
CA PHE A 122 -32.08 -5.96 -5.25
C PHE A 122 -31.30 -5.14 -6.27
N ALA A 123 -30.02 -5.46 -6.46
CA ALA A 123 -29.15 -4.81 -7.46
C ALA A 123 -29.52 -5.24 -8.89
N LYS A 124 -29.74 -6.54 -9.08
CA LYS A 124 -30.18 -7.16 -10.33
C LYS A 124 -31.62 -7.66 -10.19
N PRO A 125 -32.45 -7.54 -11.24
CA PRO A 125 -33.83 -8.01 -11.20
C PRO A 125 -33.97 -9.53 -11.19
N MET A 126 -32.98 -10.26 -11.74
CA MET A 126 -32.96 -11.73 -11.84
C MET A 126 -31.88 -12.36 -10.95
N TYR A 127 -32.02 -13.66 -10.71
CA TYR A 127 -31.10 -14.50 -9.94
C TYR A 127 -30.29 -15.41 -10.87
N ASP A 128 -29.16 -15.92 -10.37
CA ASP A 128 -28.42 -17.01 -11.00
C ASP A 128 -28.90 -18.36 -10.45
N GLY A 129 -29.32 -19.27 -11.33
CA GLY A 129 -29.89 -20.56 -10.95
C GLY A 129 -28.86 -21.64 -10.61
N VAL A 130 -27.57 -21.44 -10.93
CA VAL A 130 -26.53 -22.42 -10.58
C VAL A 130 -26.16 -22.33 -9.10
N PHE A 131 -26.05 -21.10 -8.58
CA PHE A 131 -25.73 -20.81 -7.17
C PHE A 131 -26.74 -19.84 -6.58
N VAL A 132 -27.99 -20.30 -6.43
CA VAL A 132 -29.13 -19.45 -6.04
C VAL A 132 -28.96 -18.82 -4.66
N ASP A 133 -28.35 -19.54 -3.70
CA ASP A 133 -28.10 -19.07 -2.34
C ASP A 133 -27.10 -17.90 -2.32
N GLN A 134 -25.97 -18.05 -3.03
CA GLN A 134 -24.95 -17.00 -3.14
C GLN A 134 -25.47 -15.81 -3.95
N SER A 135 -26.19 -16.09 -5.04
CA SER A 135 -26.80 -15.06 -5.89
C SER A 135 -27.77 -14.20 -5.09
N LEU A 136 -28.67 -14.81 -4.32
CA LEU A 136 -29.63 -14.09 -3.48
C LEU A 136 -28.93 -13.31 -2.36
N ALA A 137 -27.93 -13.91 -1.71
CA ALA A 137 -27.18 -13.25 -0.64
C ALA A 137 -26.50 -11.95 -1.14
N LEU A 138 -25.76 -12.04 -2.26
CA LEU A 138 -24.97 -10.94 -2.78
C LEU A 138 -25.79 -9.91 -3.57
N ASN A 139 -26.93 -10.32 -4.13
CA ASN A 139 -27.78 -9.43 -4.92
C ASN A 139 -28.62 -8.47 -4.04
N ARG A 140 -28.65 -8.67 -2.72
CA ARG A 140 -29.37 -7.77 -1.80
C ARG A 140 -28.58 -6.47 -1.61
N LYS A 141 -29.25 -5.33 -1.81
CA LYS A 141 -28.63 -4.01 -1.56
C LYS A 141 -28.44 -3.76 -0.06
N ARG A 142 -27.27 -3.25 0.33
CA ARG A 142 -27.01 -2.64 1.65
C ARG A 142 -27.82 -1.34 1.75
N ASN A 143 -28.50 -1.10 2.87
CA ASN A 143 -29.46 0.02 3.00
C ASN A 143 -28.76 1.38 2.83
N TYR A 144 -29.38 2.28 2.06
CA TYR A 144 -28.93 3.67 1.84
C TYR A 144 -29.54 4.67 2.84
N LYS A 145 -30.49 4.22 3.69
CA LYS A 145 -31.37 5.11 4.47
C LYS A 145 -30.79 5.56 5.83
N SER A 146 -29.67 5.01 6.29
CA SER A 146 -29.11 5.38 7.62
C SER A 146 -28.58 6.81 7.68
N ILE A 147 -28.22 7.41 6.54
CA ILE A 147 -27.71 8.79 6.48
C ILE A 147 -28.81 9.80 6.83
N ILE A 148 -30.04 9.58 6.35
CA ILE A 148 -31.14 10.56 6.45
C ILE A 148 -31.79 10.55 7.85
N GLU A 149 -31.79 9.41 8.55
CA GLU A 149 -32.38 9.30 9.90
C GLU A 149 -31.43 9.83 10.99
N GLU A 150 -30.11 9.70 10.81
CA GLU A 150 -29.12 10.26 11.74
C GLU A 150 -29.01 11.78 11.67
N GLU A 151 -29.20 12.39 10.49
CA GLU A 151 -29.33 13.85 10.36
C GLU A 151 -30.58 14.39 11.07
N LYS A 152 -31.65 13.59 11.12
CA LYS A 152 -32.92 14.00 11.73
C LYS A 152 -32.86 13.99 13.27
N ASP A 153 -32.23 12.97 13.85
CA ASP A 153 -31.95 12.93 15.29
C ASP A 153 -30.91 14.00 15.69
N TRP A 154 -29.96 14.31 14.80
CA TRP A 154 -29.00 15.39 15.02
C TRP A 154 -29.67 16.78 14.95
N SER A 155 -30.60 17.00 14.01
CA SER A 155 -31.35 18.24 13.86
C SER A 155 -32.28 18.51 15.04
N ASP A 156 -32.95 17.48 15.56
CA ASP A 156 -33.86 17.61 16.69
C ASP A 156 -33.11 17.97 17.99
N SER A 157 -31.87 17.49 18.15
CA SER A 157 -31.00 17.85 19.29
C SER A 157 -30.48 19.29 19.28
N TYR A 158 -30.39 19.91 18.09
CA TYR A 158 -29.94 21.29 17.91
C TYR A 158 -31.08 22.31 17.98
N SER A 159 -32.32 21.89 17.66
CA SER A 159 -33.50 22.77 17.70
C SER A 159 -33.97 23.13 19.11
N GLU A 160 -33.68 22.31 20.13
CA GLU A 160 -34.07 22.64 21.52
C GLU A 160 -33.17 23.71 22.17
N ASN A 161 -31.96 23.92 21.66
CA ASN A 161 -30.98 24.85 22.25
C ASN A 161 -31.02 26.28 21.68
N SER A 162 -31.94 26.59 20.77
CA SER A 162 -31.97 27.87 20.05
C SER A 162 -33.34 28.54 19.97
N ALA A 163 -34.26 28.23 20.90
CA ALA A 163 -35.57 28.88 20.98
C ALA A 163 -35.67 29.87 22.15
N SER A 164 -35.13 31.08 21.95
CA SER A 164 -35.63 32.27 22.63
C SER A 164 -35.50 33.47 21.69
N THR A 165 -36.61 33.85 21.05
CA THR A 165 -37.14 35.22 20.90
C THR A 165 -38.21 35.20 19.80
N GLU A 166 -39.37 35.74 20.14
CA GLU A 166 -40.62 35.86 19.38
C GLU A 166 -40.50 36.86 18.22
N ASP A 167 -41.18 36.62 17.08
CA ASP A 167 -42.37 37.41 16.65
C ASP A 167 -42.85 37.08 15.22
N TYR A 168 -44.16 37.35 15.02
CA TYR A 168 -45.09 36.90 13.97
C TYR A 168 -44.86 37.40 12.52
N SER A 169 -45.14 36.56 11.52
CA SER A 169 -46.12 36.84 10.42
C SER A 169 -46.32 35.64 9.49
N GLU A 170 -47.60 35.33 9.22
CA GLU A 170 -48.07 34.32 8.24
C GLU A 170 -48.03 34.88 6.80
N ALA A 171 -47.50 34.10 5.85
CA ALA A 171 -48.10 33.85 4.53
C ALA A 171 -47.24 32.90 3.66
N SER A 172 -47.80 31.73 3.38
CA SER A 172 -47.60 30.82 2.23
C SER A 172 -46.51 31.12 1.18
N SER A 173 -45.49 30.25 1.10
CA SER A 173 -45.08 29.53 -0.12
C SER A 173 -43.86 28.65 0.19
N SER A 174 -44.01 27.32 0.02
CA SER A 174 -42.98 26.26 -0.11
C SER A 174 -41.62 26.43 0.62
N PRO A 175 -41.19 25.47 1.47
CA PRO A 175 -39.84 25.53 2.03
C PRO A 175 -38.80 25.51 0.89
N PRO A 176 -37.74 26.33 0.98
CA PRO A 176 -36.69 26.38 -0.02
C PRO A 176 -35.96 25.04 -0.05
N ILE A 177 -35.58 24.60 -1.25
CA ILE A 177 -34.66 23.49 -1.45
C ILE A 177 -33.38 23.84 -0.69
N GLN A 178 -33.05 23.08 0.34
CA GLN A 178 -31.84 23.23 1.12
C GLN A 178 -30.67 22.82 0.22
N GLU A 179 -29.89 23.80 -0.25
CA GLU A 179 -28.69 23.57 -1.05
C GLU A 179 -27.68 22.78 -0.22
N ASP A 180 -27.22 21.63 -0.72
CA ASP A 180 -26.07 20.93 -0.17
C ASP A 180 -24.87 21.89 -0.11
N GLU A 181 -24.34 22.11 1.09
CA GLU A 181 -23.20 22.99 1.32
C GLU A 181 -21.98 22.45 0.54
N THR A 182 -21.60 23.12 -0.54
CA THR A 182 -20.49 22.68 -1.39
C THR A 182 -19.19 22.66 -0.60
N THR A 183 -18.52 21.51 -0.53
CA THR A 183 -17.25 21.38 0.20
C THR A 183 -16.18 22.26 -0.44
N ARG A 184 -15.61 23.21 0.31
CA ARG A 184 -14.53 24.08 -0.17
C ARG A 184 -13.17 23.65 0.39
N ILE A 185 -12.22 23.40 -0.51
CA ILE A 185 -10.85 22.98 -0.23
C ILE A 185 -9.92 24.17 -0.45
N TYR A 186 -9.25 24.59 0.62
CA TYR A 186 -8.18 25.58 0.56
C TYR A 186 -6.82 24.87 0.54
N ALA A 187 -6.16 24.86 -0.61
CA ALA A 187 -4.82 24.30 -0.76
C ALA A 187 -3.77 25.41 -0.71
N CYS A 188 -2.87 25.33 0.27
CA CYS A 188 -1.68 26.18 0.30
C CYS A 188 -0.48 25.34 -0.10
N ALA A 189 0.26 25.79 -1.11
CA ALA A 189 1.46 25.12 -1.59
C ALA A 189 2.68 26.01 -1.40
N THR A 190 3.76 25.43 -0.90
CA THR A 190 5.07 26.08 -0.75
C THR A 190 6.06 25.43 -1.70
N MET A 191 6.73 26.24 -2.53
CA MET A 191 7.83 25.76 -3.38
C MET A 191 9.17 26.11 -2.74
N TRP A 192 9.93 25.10 -2.35
CA TRP A 192 11.22 25.25 -1.65
C TRP A 192 12.28 24.32 -2.27
N HIS A 193 13.30 24.89 -2.91
CA HIS A 193 14.35 24.15 -3.63
C HIS A 193 13.86 23.17 -4.72
N GLU A 194 12.66 23.40 -5.27
CA GLU A 194 12.13 22.63 -6.39
C GLU A 194 12.83 22.99 -7.71
N THR A 195 13.03 22.00 -8.56
CA THR A 195 13.52 22.19 -9.93
C THR A 195 12.44 22.78 -10.83
N THR A 196 12.84 23.30 -11.99
CA THR A 196 11.89 23.78 -13.01
C THR A 196 10.94 22.69 -13.48
N GLU A 197 11.40 21.44 -13.56
CA GLU A 197 10.58 20.30 -13.95
C GLU A 197 9.55 19.97 -12.85
N GLU A 198 9.97 19.90 -11.58
CA GLU A 198 9.08 19.65 -10.44
C GLU A 198 8.00 20.74 -10.30
N MET A 199 8.38 22.02 -10.47
CA MET A 199 7.43 23.13 -10.48
C MET A 199 6.45 23.05 -11.65
N MET A 200 6.91 22.67 -12.84
CA MET A 200 6.06 22.52 -14.02
C MET A 200 5.07 21.37 -13.87
N GLU A 201 5.51 20.22 -13.39
CA GLU A 201 4.61 19.08 -13.13
C GLU A 201 3.57 19.39 -12.05
N PHE A 202 3.99 20.07 -10.97
CA PHE A 202 3.07 20.54 -9.94
C PHE A 202 2.00 21.47 -10.49
N LEU A 203 2.39 22.48 -11.29
CA LEU A 203 1.46 23.42 -11.93
C LEU A 203 0.54 22.72 -12.93
N LYS A 204 1.05 21.78 -13.74
CA LYS A 204 0.23 20.98 -14.66
C LYS A 204 -0.85 20.21 -13.91
N SER A 205 -0.52 19.58 -12.78
CA SER A 205 -1.51 18.87 -11.97
C SER A 205 -2.58 19.81 -11.41
N ILE A 206 -2.20 21.02 -11.01
CA ILE A 206 -3.14 22.04 -10.53
C ILE A 206 -4.10 22.47 -11.66
N PHE A 207 -3.58 22.80 -12.84
CA PHE A 207 -4.41 23.25 -13.95
C PHE A 207 -5.40 22.17 -14.42
N ARG A 208 -5.02 20.89 -14.37
CA ARG A 208 -5.94 19.79 -14.67
C ARG A 208 -7.05 19.62 -13.64
N LEU A 209 -6.74 19.84 -12.37
CA LEU A 209 -7.76 19.85 -11.31
C LEU A 209 -8.74 21.01 -11.48
N ASP A 210 -8.24 22.20 -11.86
CA ASP A 210 -9.08 23.36 -12.16
C ASP A 210 -9.96 23.12 -13.40
N GLU A 211 -9.42 22.49 -14.45
CA GLU A 211 -10.18 22.10 -15.64
C GLU A 211 -11.30 21.10 -15.32
N ASP A 212 -11.02 20.05 -14.52
CA ASP A 212 -12.01 19.07 -14.06
C ASP A 212 -13.10 19.72 -13.19
N GLN A 213 -12.70 20.61 -12.27
CA GLN A 213 -13.65 21.36 -11.45
C GLN A 213 -14.53 22.27 -12.31
N CYS A 214 -13.93 22.98 -13.28
CA CYS A 214 -14.66 23.85 -14.21
C CYS A 214 -15.68 23.05 -15.03
N ALA A 215 -15.29 21.88 -15.54
CA ALA A 215 -16.19 20.98 -16.26
C ALA A 215 -17.36 20.51 -15.39
N LYS A 216 -17.11 20.12 -14.14
CA LYS A 216 -18.16 19.72 -13.17
C LYS A 216 -19.07 20.89 -12.80
N ARG A 217 -18.51 22.08 -12.58
CA ARG A 217 -19.28 23.30 -12.32
C ARG A 217 -20.19 23.65 -13.49
N LEU A 218 -19.67 23.55 -14.72
CA LEU A 218 -20.45 23.75 -15.94
C LEU A 218 -21.58 22.72 -16.05
N ALA A 219 -21.30 21.44 -15.83
CA ALA A 219 -22.31 20.40 -15.85
C ALA A 219 -23.40 20.62 -14.79
N LYS A 220 -23.03 20.99 -13.56
CA LYS A 220 -23.98 21.34 -12.49
C LYS A 220 -24.87 22.53 -12.89
N ASN A 221 -24.26 23.60 -13.40
CA ASN A 221 -24.99 24.85 -13.70
C ASN A 221 -25.83 24.79 -14.99
N TYR A 222 -25.37 24.08 -16.02
CA TYR A 222 -26.04 24.05 -17.34
C TYR A 222 -26.93 22.81 -17.54
N LEU A 223 -26.62 21.67 -16.93
CA LEU A 223 -27.39 20.43 -17.09
C LEU A 223 -28.29 20.14 -15.88
N GLU A 224 -28.22 20.93 -14.81
CA GLU A 224 -28.95 20.74 -13.54
C GLU A 224 -28.80 19.32 -12.97
N VAL A 225 -27.68 18.65 -13.30
CA VAL A 225 -27.36 17.33 -12.77
C VAL A 225 -26.66 17.52 -11.44
N ASP A 226 -27.21 16.93 -10.39
CA ASP A 226 -26.54 16.83 -9.10
C ASP A 226 -25.36 15.86 -9.22
N ILE A 227 -24.14 16.41 -9.06
CA ILE A 227 -22.90 15.64 -9.18
C ILE A 227 -22.48 15.27 -7.77
N PRO A 228 -22.50 13.98 -7.40
CA PRO A 228 -22.00 13.55 -6.10
C PRO A 228 -20.52 13.93 -5.97
N ASP A 229 -20.11 14.36 -4.78
CA ASP A 229 -18.74 14.75 -4.44
C ASP A 229 -18.22 16.01 -5.18
N TYR A 230 -19.09 16.95 -5.56
CA TYR A 230 -18.66 18.27 -6.06
C TYR A 230 -17.97 19.08 -4.95
N PHE A 231 -16.75 19.55 -5.23
CA PHE A 231 -15.98 20.42 -4.35
C PHE A 231 -15.52 21.68 -5.08
N GLU A 232 -15.28 22.74 -4.32
CA GLU A 232 -14.61 23.93 -4.81
C GLU A 232 -13.17 23.97 -4.30
N ILE A 233 -12.17 24.09 -5.17
CA ILE A 233 -10.78 24.25 -4.73
C ILE A 233 -10.30 25.70 -4.93
N GLU A 234 -9.61 26.23 -3.92
CA GLU A 234 -8.86 27.48 -3.99
C GLU A 234 -7.41 27.19 -3.65
N ILE A 235 -6.49 27.53 -4.55
CA ILE A 235 -5.07 27.18 -4.43
C ILE A 235 -4.24 28.45 -4.32
N THR A 236 -3.48 28.57 -3.23
CA THR A 236 -2.51 29.65 -3.03
C THR A 236 -1.10 29.07 -3.08
N ILE A 237 -0.29 29.55 -4.03
CA ILE A 237 1.11 29.14 -4.17
C ILE A 237 2.01 30.25 -3.61
N SER A 238 2.81 29.91 -2.61
CA SER A 238 3.80 30.83 -2.02
C SER A 238 5.22 30.36 -2.34
N ARG A 239 6.06 31.31 -2.77
CA ARG A 239 7.50 31.09 -2.93
C ARG A 239 8.18 31.51 -1.63
N GLN A 240 8.66 30.54 -0.85
CA GLN A 240 9.32 30.86 0.41
C GLN A 240 10.67 31.55 0.12
N LYS A 241 10.80 32.82 0.51
CA LYS A 241 12.08 33.43 0.89
C LYS A 241 12.21 33.16 2.39
N ALA A 242 13.19 32.35 2.80
CA ALA A 242 13.42 32.07 4.20
C ALA A 242 13.98 33.31 4.90
N GLU A 243 13.10 34.09 5.53
CA GLU A 243 13.43 35.04 6.60
C GLU A 243 12.37 34.90 7.69
N LEU A 244 12.31 33.72 8.32
CA LEU A 244 11.82 33.61 9.69
C LEU A 244 12.83 32.75 10.43
N THR A 245 13.58 33.37 11.33
CA THR A 245 14.54 32.72 12.21
C THR A 245 13.83 31.69 13.09
N ASP A 246 14.37 30.47 13.13
CA ASP A 246 13.82 29.28 13.81
C ASP A 246 13.51 29.48 15.31
N GLU A 247 13.96 30.58 15.93
CA GLU A 247 13.75 30.90 17.35
C GLU A 247 12.33 31.35 17.68
N GLU A 248 11.59 32.02 16.79
CA GLU A 248 10.22 32.50 17.09
C GLU A 248 9.14 31.41 16.95
N LEU A 249 9.45 30.30 16.28
CA LEU A 249 8.53 29.16 16.09
C LEU A 249 8.60 28.14 17.23
N LEU A 250 9.64 28.22 18.08
CA LEU A 250 9.87 27.34 19.23
C LEU A 250 8.94 27.63 20.41
N GLU A 251 8.44 28.86 20.53
CA GLU A 251 7.75 29.31 21.74
C GLU A 251 6.23 29.03 21.74
N LYS A 252 5.64 28.73 20.57
CA LYS A 252 4.17 28.71 20.43
C LYS A 252 3.48 27.35 20.41
N ASP A 253 4.14 26.23 20.13
CA ASP A 253 3.56 24.89 20.32
C ASP A 253 4.56 23.77 19.98
N PRO A 254 4.95 22.88 20.92
CA PRO A 254 5.82 21.74 20.62
C PRO A 254 5.17 20.69 19.69
N VAL A 255 3.85 20.77 19.49
CA VAL A 255 3.08 19.87 18.61
C VAL A 255 3.31 20.20 17.13
N ARG A 256 3.59 21.48 16.79
CA ARG A 256 3.73 21.96 15.41
C ARG A 256 5.06 21.57 14.76
N MET A 257 6.06 21.24 15.56
CA MET A 257 7.41 20.87 15.10
C MET A 257 7.52 19.46 14.50
N ARG A 258 6.44 18.67 14.59
CA ARG A 258 6.42 17.27 14.20
C ARG A 258 5.96 17.08 12.74
N CYS A 259 5.65 18.18 12.04
CA CYS A 259 5.29 18.25 10.62
C CYS A 259 6.51 18.18 9.69
N ARG A 260 7.18 17.02 9.55
CA ARG A 260 8.17 16.84 8.46
C ARG A 260 8.04 15.48 7.74
N LYS A 261 6.79 14.98 7.73
CA LYS A 261 6.18 14.02 6.79
C LYS A 261 4.69 14.31 6.65
N GLU A 262 4.44 15.55 6.28
CA GLU A 262 3.17 16.26 6.34
C GLU A 262 2.00 15.47 5.75
N ASN A 263 2.18 14.83 4.59
CA ASN A 263 1.06 14.21 3.87
C ASN A 263 0.44 13.02 4.60
N ARG A 264 1.25 12.08 5.12
CA ARG A 264 0.71 10.87 5.78
C ARG A 264 0.02 11.20 7.08
N TRP A 265 0.55 12.14 7.85
CA TRP A 265 -0.08 12.54 9.10
C TRP A 265 -1.30 13.41 8.85
N LEU A 266 -1.23 14.35 7.91
CA LEU A 266 -2.40 15.12 7.49
C LEU A 266 -3.55 14.21 7.07
N CYS A 267 -3.29 13.17 6.25
CA CYS A 267 -4.31 12.18 5.91
C CYS A 267 -4.88 11.49 7.16
N THR A 268 -4.05 11.07 8.11
CA THR A 268 -4.53 10.48 9.38
C THR A 268 -5.40 11.46 10.18
N LEU A 269 -5.03 12.74 10.25
CA LEU A 269 -5.79 13.77 10.96
C LEU A 269 -7.15 14.03 10.28
N LEU A 270 -7.17 14.12 8.95
CA LEU A 270 -8.41 14.26 8.18
C LEU A 270 -9.35 13.08 8.46
N LEU A 271 -8.81 11.86 8.44
CA LEU A 271 -9.56 10.64 8.77
C LEU A 271 -10.07 10.66 10.21
N GLN A 272 -9.26 11.08 11.19
CA GLN A 272 -9.66 11.23 12.59
C GLN A 272 -10.73 12.31 12.81
N ARG A 273 -10.81 13.30 11.91
CA ARG A 273 -11.82 14.37 11.93
C ARG A 273 -13.13 14.00 11.24
N GLY A 274 -13.24 12.81 10.65
CA GLY A 274 -14.45 12.35 9.94
C GLY A 274 -14.42 12.58 8.44
N TYR A 275 -13.36 13.20 7.90
CA TYR A 275 -13.25 13.42 6.46
C TYR A 275 -12.90 12.13 5.71
N ARG A 276 -13.39 12.05 4.46
CA ARG A 276 -13.07 10.99 3.50
C ARG A 276 -11.86 11.41 2.67
N VAL A 277 -10.97 10.47 2.38
CA VAL A 277 -9.83 10.70 1.48
C VAL A 277 -10.08 9.89 0.21
N GLU A 278 -10.09 10.58 -0.93
CA GLU A 278 -10.35 9.98 -2.24
C GLU A 278 -9.26 10.32 -3.25
N TYR A 279 -9.09 9.44 -4.23
CA TYR A 279 -8.19 9.68 -5.35
C TYR A 279 -8.97 10.33 -6.51
N SER A 280 -8.51 11.50 -6.97
CA SER A 280 -9.01 12.14 -8.18
C SER A 280 -8.15 11.75 -9.38
N ALA A 281 -8.75 11.11 -10.37
CA ALA A 281 -8.06 10.67 -11.60
C ALA A 281 -7.57 11.85 -12.47
N ALA A 282 -8.05 13.07 -12.22
CA ALA A 282 -7.55 14.28 -12.87
C ALA A 282 -6.20 14.76 -12.30
N SER A 283 -5.80 14.25 -11.12
CA SER A 283 -4.52 14.56 -10.49
C SER A 283 -3.43 13.59 -10.94
N ASP A 284 -2.35 14.14 -11.48
CA ASP A 284 -1.12 13.40 -11.80
C ASP A 284 -0.05 13.74 -10.76
N ALA A 285 0.50 12.72 -10.13
CA ALA A 285 1.59 12.87 -9.18
C ALA A 285 2.86 12.25 -9.76
N TYR A 286 3.86 13.09 -10.04
CA TYR A 286 5.21 12.64 -10.35
C TYR A 286 6.07 12.68 -9.08
N THR A 287 6.84 11.63 -8.82
CA THR A 287 7.75 11.60 -7.67
C THR A 287 9.13 11.14 -8.12
N HIS A 288 10.15 11.89 -7.73
CA HIS A 288 11.53 11.52 -8.00
C HIS A 288 11.94 10.40 -7.04
N ALA A 289 12.17 9.21 -7.57
CA ALA A 289 12.74 8.12 -6.79
C ALA A 289 14.24 8.40 -6.55
N PRO A 290 14.77 8.10 -5.34
CA PRO A 290 16.21 8.25 -5.10
C PRO A 290 17.00 7.27 -5.98
N GLU A 291 17.96 7.78 -6.75
CA GLU A 291 18.83 6.96 -7.60
C GLU A 291 20.11 6.52 -6.86
N GLY A 292 20.58 7.34 -5.91
CA GLY A 292 21.77 7.07 -5.13
C GLY A 292 21.49 6.36 -3.80
N PHE A 293 22.42 5.50 -3.36
CA PHE A 293 22.33 4.81 -2.06
C PHE A 293 22.23 5.77 -0.86
N ASN A 294 23.05 6.82 -0.85
CA ASN A 294 23.07 7.80 0.24
C ASN A 294 21.75 8.58 0.31
N GLU A 295 21.24 9.01 -0.84
CA GLU A 295 19.96 9.70 -0.94
C GLU A 295 18.83 8.80 -0.46
N PHE A 296 18.83 7.54 -0.90
CA PHE A 296 17.86 6.54 -0.47
C PHE A 296 17.85 6.36 1.06
N PHE A 297 19.01 6.18 1.69
CA PHE A 297 19.11 6.03 3.15
C PHE A 297 18.68 7.30 3.89
N ASN A 298 19.09 8.47 3.41
CA ASN A 298 18.74 9.75 4.02
C ASN A 298 17.23 10.03 3.97
N GLN A 299 16.58 9.73 2.84
CA GLN A 299 15.12 9.85 2.71
C GLN A 299 14.41 8.84 3.63
N ARG A 300 14.79 7.56 3.56
CA ARG A 300 14.13 6.48 4.31
C ARG A 300 14.43 6.47 5.80
N ARG A 301 15.44 7.21 6.27
CA ARG A 301 15.69 7.45 7.71
C ARG A 301 14.44 7.94 8.45
N ARG A 302 13.69 8.86 7.84
CA ARG A 302 12.41 9.35 8.39
C ARG A 302 11.24 8.48 7.95
N TRP A 303 11.38 7.87 6.77
CA TRP A 303 10.68 6.69 6.22
C TRP A 303 9.85 5.94 7.26
N MET A 304 10.61 5.13 7.99
CA MET A 304 10.09 4.12 8.88
C MET A 304 9.47 4.72 10.15
N PRO A 305 10.16 5.61 10.90
CA PRO A 305 9.65 6.02 12.21
C PRO A 305 8.35 6.81 12.14
N SER A 306 8.16 7.67 11.12
CA SER A 306 6.90 8.40 10.97
C SER A 306 5.73 7.48 10.67
N THR A 307 5.96 6.40 9.92
CA THR A 307 4.90 5.45 9.57
C THR A 307 4.48 4.67 10.80
N CYS A 308 5.45 4.20 11.58
CA CYS A 308 5.18 3.57 12.87
C CYS A 308 4.44 4.52 13.82
N ALA A 309 4.85 5.79 13.89
CA ALA A 309 4.19 6.80 14.72
C ALA A 309 2.74 7.07 14.27
N ASN A 310 2.50 7.25 12.98
CA ASN A 310 1.14 7.51 12.45
C ASN A 310 0.19 6.32 12.64
N ILE A 311 0.69 5.10 12.46
CA ILE A 311 -0.10 3.89 12.70
C ILE A 311 -0.40 3.76 14.19
N MET A 312 0.57 4.02 15.06
CA MET A 312 0.38 4.00 16.51
C MET A 312 -0.63 5.05 16.98
N ASP A 313 -0.57 6.27 16.45
CA ASP A 313 -1.51 7.35 16.73
C ASP A 313 -2.94 6.98 16.33
N LEU A 314 -3.12 6.45 15.11
CA LEU A 314 -4.42 5.94 14.64
C LEU A 314 -4.96 4.79 15.50
N ILE A 315 -4.10 3.89 15.97
CA ILE A 315 -4.50 2.77 16.83
C ILE A 315 -4.91 3.29 18.22
N GLN A 316 -4.20 4.26 18.79
CA GLN A 316 -4.51 4.84 20.09
C GLN A 316 -5.87 5.56 20.09
N ASP A 317 -6.14 6.36 19.05
CA ASP A 317 -7.42 7.10 18.91
C ASP A 317 -8.52 6.31 18.18
N SER A 318 -8.28 5.04 17.88
CA SER A 318 -9.15 4.21 17.05
C SER A 318 -10.62 4.20 17.47
N LYS A 319 -10.91 4.17 18.78
CA LYS A 319 -12.30 4.20 19.29
C LYS A 319 -13.03 5.47 18.88
N LYS A 320 -12.35 6.62 18.96
CA LYS A 320 -12.90 7.92 18.59
C LYS A 320 -13.01 8.02 17.07
N THR A 321 -11.98 7.60 16.35
CA THR A 321 -11.98 7.63 14.88
C THR A 321 -13.10 6.78 14.28
N ILE A 322 -13.36 5.58 14.81
CA ILE A 322 -14.46 4.72 14.37
C ILE A 322 -15.83 5.34 14.67
N ALA A 323 -15.96 6.08 15.78
CA ALA A 323 -17.22 6.73 16.14
C ALA A 323 -17.51 7.99 15.30
N VAL A 324 -16.46 8.63 14.76
CA VAL A 324 -16.56 9.88 13.99
C VAL A 324 -16.55 9.63 12.48
N ASN A 325 -15.95 8.53 12.01
CA ASN A 325 -15.78 8.25 10.58
C ASN A 325 -16.29 6.86 10.21
N ASP A 326 -17.44 6.80 9.52
CA ASP A 326 -18.08 5.56 9.09
C ASP A 326 -17.28 4.77 8.04
N ASN A 327 -16.35 5.44 7.33
CA ASN A 327 -15.48 4.78 6.36
C ASN A 327 -14.40 3.91 7.06
N ILE A 328 -14.16 4.12 8.35
CA ILE A 328 -13.14 3.41 9.11
C ILE A 328 -13.79 2.29 9.91
N SER A 329 -13.69 1.08 9.37
CA SER A 329 -14.19 -0.12 10.05
C SER A 329 -13.24 -0.61 11.16
N ARG A 330 -13.79 -1.35 12.13
CA ARG A 330 -12.98 -2.09 13.13
C ARG A 330 -11.98 -3.06 12.47
N GLY A 331 -12.34 -3.62 11.31
CA GLY A 331 -11.46 -4.50 10.54
C GLY A 331 -10.23 -3.78 9.99
N TYR A 332 -10.39 -2.52 9.55
CA TYR A 332 -9.27 -1.68 9.10
C TYR A 332 -8.28 -1.38 10.24
N ILE A 333 -8.79 -1.07 11.44
CA ILE A 333 -7.94 -0.89 12.63
C ILE A 333 -7.23 -2.19 12.99
N PHE A 334 -7.92 -3.33 12.95
CA PHE A 334 -7.30 -4.63 13.19
C PHE A 334 -6.18 -4.94 12.18
N TYR A 335 -6.40 -4.65 10.90
CA TYR A 335 -5.36 -4.77 9.86
C TYR A 335 -4.12 -3.94 10.20
N HIS A 336 -4.28 -2.68 10.63
CA HIS A 336 -3.16 -1.84 11.04
C HIS A 336 -2.44 -2.34 12.30
N ILE A 337 -3.15 -2.97 13.24
CA ILE A 337 -2.52 -3.64 14.39
C ILE A 337 -1.65 -4.81 13.92
N VAL A 338 -2.17 -5.66 13.03
CA VAL A 338 -1.42 -6.79 12.45
C VAL A 338 -0.21 -6.28 11.68
N LEU A 339 -0.36 -5.21 10.89
CA LEU A 339 0.73 -4.58 10.16
C LEU A 339 1.81 -4.07 11.12
N MET A 340 1.42 -3.39 12.21
CA MET A 340 2.35 -2.89 13.23
C MET A 340 3.15 -4.04 13.87
N VAL A 341 2.47 -5.12 14.29
CA VAL A 341 3.13 -6.32 14.83
C VAL A 341 4.09 -6.92 13.81
N GLY A 342 3.68 -7.04 12.54
CA GLY A 342 4.51 -7.54 11.45
C GLY A 342 5.78 -6.70 11.25
N THR A 343 5.67 -5.37 11.28
CA THR A 343 6.85 -4.48 11.12
C THR A 343 7.86 -4.62 12.26
N VAL A 344 7.40 -4.93 13.48
CA VAL A 344 8.27 -5.17 14.64
C VAL A 344 8.94 -6.55 14.57
N LEU A 345 8.22 -7.58 14.12
CA LEU A 345 8.74 -8.95 14.01
C LEU A 345 9.62 -9.18 12.76
N GLY A 346 9.49 -8.33 11.73
CA GLY A 346 10.19 -8.44 10.46
C GLY A 346 11.71 -8.62 10.58
N PRO A 347 12.44 -7.71 11.28
CA PRO A 347 13.88 -7.84 11.46
C PRO A 347 14.30 -9.15 12.13
N GLY A 348 13.59 -9.61 13.15
CA GLY A 348 13.87 -10.87 13.84
C GLY A 348 13.66 -12.08 12.93
N THR A 349 12.60 -12.06 12.13
CA THR A 349 12.30 -13.13 11.17
C THR A 349 13.39 -13.24 10.10
N LEU A 350 13.90 -12.11 9.60
CA LEU A 350 14.99 -12.10 8.62
C LEU A 350 16.30 -12.62 9.20
N MET A 351 16.61 -12.31 10.47
CA MET A 351 17.77 -12.89 11.13
C MET A 351 17.68 -14.42 11.20
N LEU A 352 16.51 -14.95 11.58
CA LEU A 352 16.27 -16.40 11.64
C LEU A 352 16.35 -17.06 10.26
N MET A 353 15.80 -16.40 9.23
CA MET A 353 15.88 -16.86 7.85
C MET A 353 17.33 -16.99 7.37
N VAL A 354 18.15 -15.97 7.60
CA VAL A 354 19.57 -16.00 7.24
C VAL A 354 20.31 -17.11 8.00
N ILE A 355 20.01 -17.30 9.30
CA ILE A 355 20.62 -18.38 10.09
C ILE A 355 20.24 -19.75 9.53
N GLY A 356 18.96 -19.99 9.25
CA GLY A 356 18.48 -21.25 8.68
C GLY A 356 19.17 -21.57 7.35
N ALA A 357 19.25 -20.58 6.45
CA ALA A 357 19.95 -20.74 5.18
C ALA A 357 21.45 -21.04 5.32
N LEU A 358 22.15 -20.37 6.24
CA LEU A 358 23.58 -20.63 6.48
C LEU A 358 23.83 -22.05 7.00
N VAL A 359 22.94 -22.55 7.85
CA VAL A 359 22.98 -23.95 8.34
C VAL A 359 22.76 -24.92 7.18
N THR A 360 21.77 -24.68 6.31
CA THR A 360 21.47 -25.56 5.17
C THR A 360 22.59 -25.55 4.11
N VAL A 361 23.14 -24.39 3.77
CA VAL A 361 24.09 -24.26 2.65
C VAL A 361 25.53 -24.55 3.06
N PHE A 362 25.97 -24.04 4.22
CA PHE A 362 27.36 -24.15 4.66
C PHE A 362 27.56 -25.21 5.75
N SER A 363 26.48 -25.88 6.20
CA SER A 363 26.51 -26.89 7.28
C SER A 363 27.16 -26.36 8.56
N PHE A 364 27.02 -25.05 8.82
CA PHE A 364 27.51 -24.44 10.05
C PHE A 364 26.58 -24.75 11.21
N ASP A 365 27.16 -24.83 12.41
CA ASP A 365 26.39 -24.94 13.63
C ASP A 365 25.48 -23.72 13.84
N GLN A 366 24.28 -23.92 14.39
CA GLN A 366 23.26 -22.88 14.55
C GLN A 366 23.78 -21.72 15.41
N TYR A 367 24.53 -22.03 16.48
CA TYR A 367 25.09 -21.02 17.36
C TYR A 367 26.22 -20.23 16.69
N THR A 368 27.01 -20.90 15.86
CA THR A 368 28.07 -20.25 15.08
C THR A 368 27.46 -19.30 14.04
N SER A 369 26.44 -19.75 13.32
CA SER A 369 25.71 -18.95 12.33
C SER A 369 25.04 -17.71 12.95
N LEU A 370 24.47 -17.87 14.16
CA LEU A 370 23.92 -16.75 14.92
C LEU A 370 24.99 -15.70 15.24
N LYS A 371 26.17 -16.11 15.72
CA LYS A 371 27.27 -15.18 16.01
C LYS A 371 27.70 -14.42 14.76
N TRP A 372 27.95 -15.12 13.66
CA TRP A 372 28.35 -14.50 12.39
C TRP A 372 27.33 -13.48 11.87
N ASN A 373 26.03 -13.71 12.07
CA ASN A 373 25.00 -12.77 11.65
C ASN A 373 24.85 -11.57 12.62
N VAL A 374 24.93 -11.79 13.92
CA VAL A 374 24.73 -10.72 14.91
C VAL A 374 25.94 -9.78 15.02
N THR A 375 27.17 -10.29 14.88
CA THR A 375 28.40 -9.49 14.98
C THR A 375 28.45 -8.24 14.08
N PRO A 376 28.23 -8.32 12.75
CA PRO A 376 28.26 -7.14 11.88
C PRO A 376 27.18 -6.12 12.23
N LEU A 377 26.02 -6.56 12.73
CA LEU A 377 24.93 -5.68 13.14
C LEU A 377 25.24 -4.94 14.44
N ILE A 378 25.88 -5.61 15.41
CA ILE A 378 26.37 -4.93 16.63
C ILE A 378 27.43 -3.89 16.29
N ILE A 379 28.37 -4.23 15.40
CA ILE A 379 29.39 -3.28 14.93
C ILE A 379 28.72 -2.07 14.26
N PHE A 380 27.69 -2.30 13.45
CA PHE A 380 26.94 -1.22 12.82
C PHE A 380 26.19 -0.35 13.84
N MET A 381 25.54 -0.95 14.84
CA MET A 381 24.85 -0.20 15.92
C MET A 381 25.83 0.68 16.70
N ILE A 382 27.02 0.15 17.05
CA ILE A 382 28.08 0.93 17.72
C ILE A 382 28.56 2.06 16.82
N SER A 383 28.77 1.81 15.52
CA SER A 383 29.18 2.84 14.56
C SER A 383 28.13 3.94 14.40
N CYS A 384 26.84 3.59 14.36
CA CYS A 384 25.74 4.56 14.31
C CYS A 384 25.67 5.45 15.55
N TYR A 385 26.11 4.96 16.71
CA TYR A 385 26.14 5.76 17.94
C TYR A 385 27.34 6.74 17.98
N TYR A 386 28.53 6.32 17.55
CA TYR A 386 29.75 7.12 17.70
C TYR A 386 30.19 7.92 16.46
N CYS A 387 29.81 7.50 15.25
CA CYS A 387 30.33 8.09 14.01
C CYS A 387 29.41 9.17 13.42
N LYS A 388 29.96 10.05 12.57
CA LYS A 388 29.19 11.02 11.78
C LYS A 388 28.41 10.32 10.64
N ALA A 389 27.31 10.93 10.20
CA ALA A 389 26.40 10.38 9.19
C ALA A 389 27.08 9.82 7.94
N ASN A 390 28.10 10.52 7.39
CA ASN A 390 28.80 10.07 6.18
C ASN A 390 29.53 8.73 6.37
N ILE A 391 30.14 8.51 7.55
CA ILE A 391 30.83 7.26 7.87
C ILE A 391 29.79 6.14 8.09
N GLN A 392 28.66 6.46 8.72
CA GLN A 392 27.57 5.50 8.91
C GLN A 392 27.01 5.02 7.56
N LEU A 393 26.84 5.91 6.59
CA LEU A 393 26.35 5.57 5.24
C LEU A 393 27.34 4.66 4.49
N ILE A 394 28.65 4.95 4.57
CA ILE A 394 29.68 4.08 3.97
C ILE A 394 29.66 2.69 4.62
N MET A 395 29.60 2.62 5.94
CA MET A 395 29.49 1.34 6.66
C MET A 395 28.21 0.59 6.30
N ALA A 396 27.07 1.30 6.17
CA ALA A 396 25.81 0.72 5.74
C ALA A 396 25.92 0.10 4.34
N ALA A 397 26.59 0.78 3.39
CA ALA A 397 26.81 0.27 2.04
C ALA A 397 27.66 -1.01 2.04
N ILE A 398 28.77 -1.03 2.79
CA ILE A 398 29.66 -2.20 2.89
C ILE A 398 28.92 -3.39 3.49
N ILE A 399 28.23 -3.19 4.61
CA ILE A 399 27.49 -4.27 5.30
C ILE A 399 26.33 -4.75 4.42
N SER A 400 25.63 -3.84 3.72
CA SER A 400 24.58 -4.22 2.77
C SER A 400 25.10 -5.09 1.62
N GLY A 401 26.30 -4.78 1.11
CA GLY A 401 26.97 -5.62 0.11
C GLY A 401 27.29 -7.02 0.62
N VAL A 402 27.78 -7.15 1.86
CA VAL A 402 28.02 -8.46 2.49
C VAL A 402 26.72 -9.24 2.65
N TYR A 403 25.65 -8.60 3.13
CA TYR A 403 24.36 -9.26 3.28
C TYR A 403 23.72 -9.64 1.94
N ALA A 404 23.93 -8.86 0.88
CA ALA A 404 23.49 -9.24 -0.47
C ALA A 404 24.15 -10.54 -0.92
N LEU A 405 25.44 -10.74 -0.65
CA LEU A 405 26.13 -12.01 -0.94
C LEU A 405 25.57 -13.16 -0.09
N VAL A 406 25.28 -12.92 1.19
CA VAL A 406 24.64 -13.92 2.05
C VAL A 406 23.24 -14.28 1.54
N MET A 407 22.47 -13.30 1.02
CA MET A 407 21.16 -13.56 0.42
C MET A 407 21.21 -14.38 -0.86
N MET A 408 22.30 -14.31 -1.62
CA MET A 408 22.51 -15.24 -2.74
C MET A 408 22.63 -16.68 -2.26
N ALA A 409 23.31 -16.91 -1.14
CA ALA A 409 23.33 -18.23 -0.51
C ALA A 409 21.95 -18.63 0.01
N VAL A 410 21.17 -17.70 0.58
CA VAL A 410 19.79 -17.96 1.00
C VAL A 410 18.92 -18.43 -0.17
N LEU A 411 19.05 -17.83 -1.35
CA LEU A 411 18.30 -18.24 -2.54
C LEU A 411 18.63 -19.69 -2.96
N VAL A 412 19.91 -20.09 -2.87
CA VAL A 412 20.34 -21.47 -3.09
C VAL A 412 19.77 -22.39 -2.01
N GLY A 413 19.81 -21.99 -0.73
CA GLY A 413 19.26 -22.77 0.38
C GLY A 413 17.76 -23.01 0.25
N VAL A 414 16.98 -21.99 -0.12
CA VAL A 414 15.54 -22.12 -0.40
C VAL A 414 15.30 -23.07 -1.58
N THR A 415 16.12 -22.98 -2.63
CA THR A 415 16.01 -23.87 -3.79
C THR A 415 16.26 -25.33 -3.39
N LEU A 416 17.30 -25.61 -2.61
CA LEU A 416 17.59 -26.95 -2.08
C LEU A 416 16.44 -27.47 -1.21
N GLN A 417 15.89 -26.61 -0.35
CA GLN A 417 14.75 -26.95 0.50
C GLN A 417 13.51 -27.37 -0.32
N ILE A 418 13.26 -26.72 -1.46
CA ILE A 418 12.17 -27.10 -2.38
C ILE A 418 12.38 -28.50 -2.95
N PHE A 419 13.63 -28.86 -3.27
CA PHE A 419 13.95 -30.18 -3.81
C PHE A 419 13.89 -31.29 -2.77
N GLU A 420 14.24 -31.02 -1.51
CA GLU A 420 14.24 -31.99 -0.42
C GLU A 420 12.84 -32.21 0.17
N ASP A 421 12.15 -31.13 0.55
CA ASP A 421 10.85 -31.20 1.22
C ASP A 421 9.69 -31.43 0.22
N GLY A 422 9.94 -31.19 -1.07
CA GLY A 422 8.97 -31.27 -2.14
C GLY A 422 8.05 -30.04 -2.24
N TRP A 423 7.39 -29.90 -3.38
CA TRP A 423 6.63 -28.70 -3.77
C TRP A 423 5.38 -28.45 -2.91
N LEU A 424 4.82 -29.51 -2.31
CA LEU A 424 3.59 -29.44 -1.50
C LEU A 424 3.87 -29.24 -0.01
N ALA A 425 5.13 -29.19 0.41
CA ALA A 425 5.46 -28.86 1.80
C ALA A 425 4.91 -27.46 2.15
N PRO A 426 4.35 -27.25 3.36
CA PRO A 426 3.70 -25.99 3.72
C PRO A 426 4.57 -24.75 3.51
N SER A 427 5.88 -24.84 3.79
CA SER A 427 6.85 -23.74 3.61
C SER A 427 7.04 -23.38 2.13
N ASN A 428 7.15 -24.39 1.26
CA ASN A 428 7.36 -24.20 -0.18
C ASN A 428 6.07 -23.72 -0.86
N LEU A 429 4.93 -24.23 -0.41
CA LEU A 429 3.62 -23.77 -0.87
C LEU A 429 3.39 -22.30 -0.50
N PHE A 430 3.75 -21.90 0.73
CA PHE A 430 3.69 -20.49 1.15
C PHE A 430 4.56 -19.59 0.25
N LEU A 431 5.81 -19.99 -0.03
CA LEU A 431 6.70 -19.23 -0.91
C LEU A 431 6.13 -19.10 -2.33
N MET A 432 5.57 -20.19 -2.87
CA MET A 432 4.97 -20.20 -4.21
C MET A 432 3.72 -19.33 -4.28
N LEU A 433 2.90 -19.29 -3.22
CA LEU A 433 1.73 -18.40 -3.14
C LEU A 433 2.14 -16.93 -3.10
N VAL A 434 3.15 -16.59 -2.28
CA VAL A 434 3.70 -15.23 -2.23
C VAL A 434 4.29 -14.84 -3.59
N ALA A 435 5.09 -15.68 -4.23
CA ALA A 435 5.59 -15.41 -5.59
C ALA A 435 4.44 -15.27 -6.61
N GLY A 436 3.41 -16.11 -6.48
CA GLY A 436 2.21 -16.08 -7.32
C GLY A 436 1.43 -14.76 -7.22
N GLU A 437 1.38 -14.15 -6.03
CA GLU A 437 0.67 -12.87 -5.82
C GLU A 437 1.26 -11.74 -6.67
N PHE A 438 2.59 -11.67 -6.77
CA PHE A 438 3.28 -10.69 -7.61
C PHE A 438 3.06 -10.94 -9.10
N ILE A 439 3.01 -12.21 -9.53
CA ILE A 439 2.73 -12.58 -10.92
C ILE A 439 1.29 -12.20 -11.29
N ILE A 440 0.32 -12.49 -10.43
CA ILE A 440 -1.09 -12.14 -10.64
C ILE A 440 -1.24 -10.61 -10.71
N ALA A 441 -0.59 -9.87 -9.80
CA ALA A 441 -0.59 -8.41 -9.83
C ALA A 441 0.00 -7.85 -11.14
N ALA A 442 1.10 -8.43 -11.64
CA ALA A 442 1.69 -8.05 -12.92
C ALA A 442 0.77 -8.33 -14.12
N ILE A 443 -0.01 -9.41 -14.09
CA ILE A 443 -1.00 -9.74 -15.14
C ILE A 443 -2.16 -8.74 -15.12
N LEU A 444 -2.62 -8.33 -13.93
CA LEU A 444 -3.70 -7.34 -13.78
C LEU A 444 -3.26 -5.92 -14.19
N HIS A 445 -1.96 -5.62 -14.15
CA HIS A 445 -1.38 -4.32 -14.50
C HIS A 445 -0.32 -4.45 -15.61
N PRO A 446 -0.73 -4.66 -16.89
CA PRO A 446 0.20 -4.99 -17.97
C PRO A 446 1.23 -3.91 -18.30
N LYS A 447 0.97 -2.63 -17.95
CA LYS A 447 1.96 -1.54 -18.09
C LYS A 447 3.17 -1.73 -17.17
N GLU A 448 2.97 -2.37 -16.01
CA GLU A 448 3.98 -2.57 -14.97
C GLU A 448 4.66 -3.94 -15.06
N PHE A 449 4.35 -4.74 -16.08
CA PHE A 449 4.89 -6.09 -16.23
C PHE A 449 6.43 -6.12 -16.29
N GLY A 450 7.03 -5.06 -16.86
CA GLY A 450 8.48 -4.88 -16.92
C GLY A 450 9.17 -4.72 -15.55
N CYS A 451 8.42 -4.51 -14.48
CA CYS A 451 8.96 -4.39 -13.12
C CYS A 451 9.27 -5.76 -12.48
N LEU A 452 8.69 -6.86 -12.99
CA LEU A 452 8.84 -8.20 -12.39
C LEU A 452 10.30 -8.70 -12.28
N PRO A 453 11.18 -8.52 -13.29
CA PRO A 453 12.59 -8.92 -13.18
C PRO A 453 13.35 -8.23 -12.04
N HIS A 454 12.95 -7.01 -11.66
CA HIS A 454 13.56 -6.28 -10.56
C HIS A 454 13.23 -6.90 -9.18
N GLY A 455 12.24 -7.81 -9.12
CA GLY A 455 11.90 -8.57 -7.91
C GLY A 455 13.07 -9.41 -7.36
N LEU A 456 13.94 -9.93 -8.23
CA LEU A 456 15.14 -10.66 -7.79
C LEU A 456 16.12 -9.75 -7.06
N ILE A 457 16.34 -8.55 -7.59
CA ILE A 457 17.20 -7.54 -6.96
C ILE A 457 16.59 -7.11 -5.63
N TYR A 458 15.26 -6.96 -5.59
CA TYR A 458 14.55 -6.66 -4.34
C TYR A 458 14.78 -7.76 -3.29
N PHE A 459 14.65 -9.04 -3.67
CA PHE A 459 14.88 -10.17 -2.77
C PHE A 459 16.30 -10.17 -2.18
N ILE A 460 17.32 -9.98 -3.02
CA ILE A 460 18.73 -9.94 -2.60
C ILE A 460 18.99 -8.77 -1.64
N THR A 461 18.29 -7.65 -1.81
CA THR A 461 18.46 -6.43 -1.02
C THR A 461 17.54 -6.34 0.20
N ILE A 462 16.71 -7.35 0.49
CA ILE A 462 15.82 -7.39 1.67
C ILE A 462 16.55 -7.04 2.98
N PRO A 463 17.74 -7.60 3.31
CA PRO A 463 18.44 -7.25 4.55
C PRO A 463 18.85 -5.79 4.63
N CYS A 464 19.18 -5.15 3.50
CA CYS A 464 19.48 -3.72 3.46
C CYS A 464 18.25 -2.92 3.89
N MET A 465 17.08 -3.25 3.35
CA MET A 465 15.81 -2.53 3.56
C MET A 465 15.20 -2.77 4.95
N TYR A 466 15.30 -4.00 5.47
CA TYR A 466 14.57 -4.42 6.67
C TYR A 466 15.45 -4.65 7.90
N LEU A 467 16.78 -4.75 7.77
CA LEU A 467 17.71 -4.81 8.91
C LEU A 467 18.51 -3.51 9.04
N ILE A 468 19.36 -3.22 8.06
CA ILE A 468 20.36 -2.15 8.15
C ILE A 468 19.68 -0.78 8.19
N LEU A 469 18.71 -0.57 7.30
CA LEU A 469 17.95 0.69 7.24
C LEU A 469 17.11 0.93 8.50
N VAL A 470 16.55 -0.13 9.11
CA VAL A 470 15.79 -0.01 10.37
C VAL A 470 16.71 0.47 11.49
N ILE A 471 17.88 -0.16 11.64
CA ILE A 471 18.89 0.27 12.62
C ILE A 471 19.30 1.73 12.35
N TYR A 472 19.68 2.05 11.10
CA TYR A 472 20.08 3.42 10.73
C TYR A 472 19.00 4.46 11.03
N SER A 473 17.72 4.13 10.79
CA SER A 473 16.58 5.01 11.02
C SER A 473 16.35 5.33 12.49
N VAL A 474 16.51 4.35 13.38
CA VAL A 474 16.29 4.52 14.83
C VAL A 474 17.42 5.33 15.46
N PHE A 475 18.68 5.06 15.11
CA PHE A 475 19.81 5.76 15.70
C PHE A 475 19.94 7.21 15.23
N ASN A 476 19.42 7.56 14.04
CA ASN A 476 19.44 8.92 13.51
C ASN A 476 18.08 9.65 13.61
N LEU A 477 17.25 9.27 14.58
CA LEU A 477 15.98 9.96 14.90
C LEU A 477 16.18 11.43 15.31
N ASN A 478 17.36 11.77 15.85
CA ASN A 478 17.72 13.10 16.33
C ASN A 478 18.00 14.13 15.22
N ASN A 479 18.22 13.70 13.97
CA ASN A 479 18.59 14.60 12.89
C ASN A 479 17.34 15.22 12.22
N ILE A 480 17.18 16.54 12.38
CA ILE A 480 16.00 17.32 11.95
C ILE A 480 16.23 18.06 10.60
N SER A 481 17.42 17.95 9.97
CA SER A 481 17.74 18.66 8.72
C SER A 481 16.81 18.28 7.54
N TRP A 482 16.22 19.26 6.86
CA TRP A 482 15.27 19.02 5.76
C TRP A 482 15.90 19.37 4.41
N GLY A 483 15.52 18.63 3.36
CA GLY A 483 16.11 18.71 2.03
C GLY A 483 16.52 17.32 1.52
N THR A 484 15.98 16.92 0.37
CA THR A 484 16.30 15.66 -0.32
C THR A 484 17.59 15.74 -1.12
N ARG A 485 18.01 16.96 -1.48
CA ARG A 485 19.23 17.21 -2.24
C ARG A 485 20.25 17.92 -1.36
N GLU A 486 21.38 17.26 -1.11
CA GLU A 486 22.61 17.96 -0.70
C GLU A 486 23.12 18.76 -1.89
N VAL A 487 22.41 19.84 -2.26
CA VAL A 487 23.05 20.86 -3.09
C VAL A 487 24.05 21.53 -2.17
N THR A 488 25.34 21.33 -2.44
CA THR A 488 26.42 22.13 -1.87
C THR A 488 26.18 23.58 -2.25
N VAL A 489 25.36 24.28 -1.45
CA VAL A 489 25.30 25.73 -1.50
C VAL A 489 26.61 26.17 -0.87
N VAL A 490 27.63 26.44 -1.70
CA VAL A 490 28.72 27.32 -1.28
C VAL A 490 28.04 28.61 -0.85
N PRO A 491 28.06 28.99 0.44
CA PRO A 491 27.53 30.28 0.83
C PRO A 491 28.29 31.32 0.02
N LYS A 492 27.62 32.26 -0.63
CA LYS A 492 28.28 33.33 -1.41
C LYS A 492 29.36 34.07 -0.61
N ALA A 493 29.22 34.10 0.72
CA ALA A 493 30.22 34.64 1.64
C ALA A 493 31.55 33.83 1.73
N ALA A 494 31.56 32.57 1.30
CA ALA A 494 32.76 31.73 1.24
C ALA A 494 33.50 31.84 -0.09
N ALA A 495 32.80 32.13 -1.20
CA ALA A 495 33.42 32.40 -2.50
C ALA A 495 34.22 33.72 -2.47
N ASP A 496 33.65 34.76 -1.88
CA ASP A 496 34.33 36.05 -1.71
C ASP A 496 35.52 35.95 -0.72
N ALA A 497 35.43 35.03 0.26
CA ALA A 497 36.51 34.77 1.23
C ALA A 497 37.60 33.80 0.72
N GLU A 498 37.33 33.04 -0.34
CA GLU A 498 38.31 32.20 -1.04
C GLU A 498 39.11 33.02 -2.06
N GLU A 499 38.48 33.97 -2.76
CA GLU A 499 39.19 34.91 -3.64
C GLU A 499 40.21 35.79 -2.88
N GLU A 500 39.91 36.21 -1.64
CA GLU A 500 40.86 36.94 -0.79
C GLU A 500 41.98 36.04 -0.20
N LYS A 501 41.76 34.73 -0.10
CA LYS A 501 42.75 33.78 0.45
C LYS A 501 43.68 33.22 -0.62
N ASP A 502 43.24 33.12 -1.86
CA ASP A 502 44.07 32.66 -2.97
C ASP A 502 45.09 33.73 -3.41
N GLN A 503 44.80 35.02 -3.23
CA GLN A 503 45.81 36.09 -3.45
C GLN A 503 46.93 36.15 -2.40
N LYS A 504 46.79 35.46 -1.25
CA LYS A 504 47.77 35.47 -0.15
C LYS A 504 48.56 34.16 0.03
N LYS A 505 48.35 33.16 -0.84
CA LYS A 505 49.02 31.84 -0.73
C LYS A 505 50.11 31.55 -1.76
N ASP A 506 50.39 32.48 -2.69
CA ASP A 506 51.51 32.34 -3.63
C ASP A 506 52.90 32.65 -3.03
N GLU A 507 52.98 33.02 -1.75
CA GLU A 507 54.26 33.13 -1.06
C GLU A 507 54.33 32.19 0.16
N LYS A 508 55.14 31.12 -0.01
CA LYS A 508 55.78 30.24 1.00
C LYS A 508 55.13 28.87 1.29
N LYS A 509 55.71 27.80 0.72
CA LYS A 509 56.54 26.74 1.37
C LYS A 509 56.42 25.34 0.71
N GLU A 510 57.56 24.65 0.70
CA GLU A 510 57.87 23.31 0.15
C GLU A 510 56.96 22.15 0.64
N PRO A 511 56.84 21.05 -0.14
CA PRO A 511 56.03 19.89 0.22
C PRO A 511 56.79 18.83 1.05
N THR A 512 56.16 18.33 2.10
CA THR A 512 56.57 17.13 2.85
C THR A 512 55.99 15.83 2.25
N ASN A 513 56.77 14.75 2.39
CA ASN A 513 56.74 13.46 1.67
C ASN A 513 55.52 12.53 1.86
N LEU A 514 54.35 13.00 2.31
CA LEU A 514 53.16 12.15 2.45
C LEU A 514 52.19 12.23 1.25
N LYS A 515 52.18 13.37 0.53
CA LYS A 515 51.31 13.60 -0.64
C LYS A 515 51.78 12.92 -1.94
N ALA A 516 53.05 12.53 -2.02
CA ALA A 516 53.61 11.86 -3.20
C ALA A 516 53.14 10.40 -3.36
N MET A 517 52.74 9.74 -2.26
CA MET A 517 52.28 8.34 -2.28
C MET A 517 50.80 8.22 -2.67
N GLN A 518 49.95 9.12 -2.20
CA GLN A 518 48.53 9.18 -2.60
C GLN A 518 48.38 9.51 -4.09
N ASN A 519 49.19 10.44 -4.61
CA ASN A 519 49.14 10.80 -6.04
C ASN A 519 49.63 9.67 -6.97
N ARG A 520 50.47 8.75 -6.48
CA ARG A 520 50.89 7.58 -7.27
C ARG A 520 49.82 6.48 -7.36
N ILE A 521 48.98 6.34 -6.33
CA ILE A 521 47.87 5.38 -6.34
C ILE A 521 46.70 5.93 -7.16
N PHE A 522 46.45 7.24 -7.10
CA PHE A 522 45.37 7.89 -7.87
C PHE A 522 45.71 8.04 -9.37
N ALA A 523 46.99 8.04 -9.74
CA ALA A 523 47.43 7.99 -11.14
C ALA A 523 47.26 6.60 -11.80
N LEU A 524 46.95 5.54 -11.04
CA LEU A 524 46.72 4.19 -11.56
C LEU A 524 45.27 3.97 -12.05
N PHE A 525 44.33 4.81 -11.60
CA PHE A 525 42.92 4.81 -12.02
C PHE A 525 42.57 6.22 -12.50
N GLY A 526 43.02 6.55 -13.71
CA GLY A 526 42.77 7.85 -14.33
C GLY A 526 41.30 8.06 -14.63
N LYS A 527 40.74 9.15 -14.09
CA LYS A 527 39.47 9.73 -14.53
C LYS A 527 39.82 10.84 -15.53
N GLY A 528 39.53 10.62 -16.81
CA GLY A 528 39.54 11.65 -17.85
C GLY A 528 38.11 12.12 -18.08
N ASP A 529 37.84 13.41 -17.86
CA ASP A 529 36.47 13.97 -17.83
C ASP A 529 35.78 14.12 -19.21
N ASP A 530 36.38 13.64 -20.31
CA ASP A 530 35.86 13.95 -21.66
C ASP A 530 35.29 12.77 -22.46
N ASN A 531 35.29 11.52 -21.96
CA ASN A 531 34.83 10.36 -22.75
C ASN A 531 33.87 9.45 -21.97
N ALA A 532 32.56 9.69 -22.11
CA ALA A 532 31.54 8.77 -21.61
C ALA A 532 31.45 7.53 -22.50
N GLY A 533 31.85 6.36 -21.99
CA GLY A 533 31.56 5.05 -22.58
C GLY A 533 32.76 4.23 -23.09
N SER A 534 34.00 4.71 -22.97
CA SER A 534 35.19 3.92 -23.37
C SER A 534 35.76 3.09 -22.21
N PHE A 535 36.09 1.83 -22.46
CA PHE A 535 36.92 1.04 -21.54
C PHE A 535 38.40 1.37 -21.78
N GLU A 536 39.06 1.96 -20.79
CA GLU A 536 40.50 2.25 -20.83
C GLU A 536 41.29 1.20 -20.04
N PHE A 537 42.26 0.54 -20.69
CA PHE A 537 43.29 -0.23 -19.99
C PHE A 537 44.65 0.49 -20.15
N SER A 538 45.25 0.86 -19.02
CA SER A 538 46.57 1.49 -18.95
C SER A 538 47.46 0.68 -18.01
N CYS A 539 48.62 0.25 -18.50
CA CYS A 539 49.63 -0.40 -17.67
C CYS A 539 50.84 0.53 -17.53
N GLY A 540 50.96 1.19 -16.37
CA GLY A 540 52.17 1.89 -15.95
C GLY A 540 52.67 3.00 -16.88
N GLY A 541 51.79 3.65 -17.65
CA GLY A 541 52.12 4.83 -18.46
C GLY A 541 52.93 4.56 -19.74
N LEU A 542 53.15 3.31 -20.14
CA LEU A 542 53.93 2.99 -21.35
C LEU A 542 53.06 2.71 -22.59
N PHE A 543 51.83 2.23 -22.43
CA PHE A 543 50.88 2.05 -23.55
C PHE A 543 49.43 2.30 -23.11
N LYS A 544 48.66 2.98 -23.97
CA LYS A 544 47.22 3.25 -23.81
C LYS A 544 46.46 2.60 -24.96
N ILE A 545 45.54 1.67 -24.65
CA ILE A 545 44.65 1.04 -25.64
C ILE A 545 43.22 1.49 -25.36
N LEU A 546 42.57 2.03 -26.38
CA LEU A 546 41.19 2.50 -26.35
C LEU A 546 40.33 1.55 -27.19
N LEU A 547 39.29 0.97 -26.59
CA LEU A 547 38.29 0.13 -27.27
C LEU A 547 36.91 0.80 -27.15
N CYS A 548 36.20 0.89 -28.28
CA CYS A 548 34.89 1.51 -28.44
C CYS A 548 34.80 2.98 -27.96
N ALA A 549 35.60 3.87 -28.56
CA ALA A 549 35.46 5.31 -28.32
C ALA A 549 34.28 5.88 -29.14
N TYR A 550 33.23 6.33 -28.47
CA TYR A 550 32.25 7.26 -29.05
C TYR A 550 32.64 8.68 -28.64
N ARG A 551 32.81 9.59 -29.62
CA ARG A 551 33.17 10.98 -29.35
C ARG A 551 31.92 11.73 -28.90
N LYS A 552 31.93 12.27 -27.68
CA LYS A 552 30.87 13.17 -27.20
C LYS A 552 31.06 14.52 -27.91
N GLU A 553 30.12 14.93 -28.75
CA GLU A 553 30.13 16.28 -29.34
C GLU A 553 29.85 17.31 -28.24
N SER A 554 30.57 18.43 -28.26
CA SER A 554 30.40 19.50 -27.28
C SER A 554 29.05 20.21 -27.50
N PRO A 555 28.41 20.72 -26.42
CA PRO A 555 27.10 21.37 -26.53
C PRO A 555 27.06 22.54 -27.53
N GLU A 556 28.17 23.27 -27.68
CA GLU A 556 28.29 24.36 -28.68
C GLU A 556 28.23 23.86 -30.13
N GLN A 557 28.71 22.65 -30.41
CA GLN A 557 28.67 22.06 -31.77
C GLN A 557 27.27 21.57 -32.13
N VAL A 558 26.53 21.05 -31.14
CA VAL A 558 25.12 20.66 -31.31
C VAL A 558 24.24 21.89 -31.57
N GLU A 559 24.50 22.99 -30.87
CA GLU A 559 23.78 24.26 -31.04
C GLU A 559 24.07 24.90 -32.42
N LEU A 560 25.32 24.86 -32.88
CA LEU A 560 25.71 25.29 -34.23
C LEU A 560 25.10 24.41 -35.34
N ALA A 561 24.96 23.10 -35.11
CA ALA A 561 24.32 22.18 -36.06
C ALA A 561 22.80 22.42 -36.15
N LEU A 562 22.15 22.73 -35.02
CA LEU A 562 20.73 23.11 -34.98
C LEU A 562 20.48 24.46 -35.65
N LEU A 563 21.37 25.44 -35.47
CA LEU A 563 21.31 26.72 -36.16
C LEU A 563 21.50 26.58 -37.68
N ASN A 564 22.40 25.71 -38.13
CA ASN A 564 22.66 25.51 -39.55
C ASN A 564 21.52 24.75 -40.28
N ASN A 565 20.79 23.88 -39.58
CA ASN A 565 19.62 23.19 -40.12
C ASN A 565 18.37 24.07 -40.22
N ASN A 566 18.29 25.15 -39.43
CA ASN A 566 17.17 26.11 -39.49
C ASN A 566 17.36 27.21 -40.56
N ILE A 567 18.52 27.27 -41.22
CA ILE A 567 18.87 28.27 -42.25
C ILE A 567 18.78 27.68 -43.69
N LYS A 568 18.23 26.48 -43.86
CA LYS A 568 17.98 25.88 -45.18
C LYS A 568 16.51 25.79 -45.55
#